data_AF-A0A9X1YLV0-F1
#
_entry.id   AF-A0A9X1YLV0-F1
#
_cell.length_a   1.000
_cell.length_b   1.000
_cell.length_c   1.000
_cell.angle_alpha   90.00
_cell.angle_beta   90.00
_cell.angle_gamma   90.00
#
_symmetry.space_group_name_H-M   'P 1'
#
loop_
_entity.id
_entity.type
_entity.pdbx_description
1 polymer ?
#
loop_
_entity_poly.entity_id
_entity_poly.type
_entity_poly.pdbx_seq_one_letter_code
_entity_poly.pdbx_strand_id
1 'polypeptide(L)'
;GELPLFVQTKLLRTLQEGTVMRLGGQRETKVDVRLVAATNRDLRLAVARGAFREDLFYRLNVIPITLPNLAERRGDIPDLVASFLSHANQANGTNVSLTGRAVAFLVR
;
A
#
# COMPACT_ATOMS: atom_id res chain seq x y z
N GLY A 1 0.68 -7.78 9.28
CA GLY A 1 -0.44 -6.84 9.05
C GLY A 1 -1.07 -6.52 10.39
N GLU A 2 -1.55 -5.29 10.57
CA GLU A 2 -2.15 -4.83 11.84
C GLU A 2 -3.59 -5.33 12.03
N LEU A 3 -4.16 -5.97 11.00
CA LEU A 3 -5.45 -6.64 11.04
C LEU A 3 -5.45 -7.72 12.14
N PRO A 4 -6.37 -7.65 13.12
CA PRO A 4 -6.55 -8.73 14.09
C PRO A 4 -6.84 -10.07 13.41
N LEU A 5 -6.37 -11.18 13.99
CA LEU A 5 -6.51 -12.52 13.39
C LEU A 5 -7.96 -12.88 13.04
N PHE A 6 -8.93 -12.47 13.85
CA PHE A 6 -10.35 -12.73 13.56
C PHE A 6 -10.83 -12.03 12.28
N VAL A 7 -10.29 -10.85 11.97
CA VAL A 7 -10.60 -10.12 10.73
C VAL A 7 -9.90 -10.78 9.55
N GLN A 8 -8.68 -11.27 9.73
CA GLN A 8 -7.95 -12.03 8.72
C GLN A 8 -8.74 -13.27 8.25
N THR A 9 -9.40 -13.98 9.17
CA THR A 9 -10.30 -15.10 8.85
C THR A 9 -11.47 -14.66 7.97
N LYS A 10 -12.10 -13.51 8.27
CA LYS A 10 -13.21 -12.98 7.46
C LYS A 10 -12.75 -12.58 6.07
N LEU A 11 -11.58 -11.94 5.96
CA LEU A 11 -11.00 -11.57 4.67
C LEU A 11 -10.66 -12.79 3.81
N LEU A 12 -10.04 -13.82 4.42
CA LEU A 12 -9.75 -15.08 3.74
C LEU A 12 -11.02 -15.70 3.17
N ARG A 13 -12.10 -15.74 3.96
CA ARG A 13 -13.41 -16.23 3.53
C ARG A 13 -13.92 -15.48 2.31
N THR A 14 -13.90 -14.14 2.34
CA THR A 14 -14.30 -13.31 1.20
C THR A 14 -13.47 -13.59 -0.05
N LEU A 15 -12.15 -13.79 0.09
CA LEU A 15 -11.28 -14.10 -1.04
C LEU A 15 -11.51 -15.50 -1.62
N GLN A 16 -11.97 -16.44 -0.82
CA GLN A 16 -12.26 -17.82 -1.23
C GLN A 16 -13.66 -17.95 -1.84
N GLU A 17 -14.67 -17.37 -1.20
CA GLU A 17 -16.08 -17.55 -1.55
C GLU A 17 -16.62 -16.47 -2.48
N GLY A 18 -15.96 -15.31 -2.59
CA GLY A 18 -16.47 -14.17 -3.37
C GLY A 18 -17.72 -13.56 -2.75
N THR A 19 -17.90 -13.69 -1.43
CA THR A 19 -19.06 -13.17 -0.70
C THR A 19 -18.63 -12.33 0.50
N VAL A 20 -19.51 -11.40 0.88
CA VAL A 20 -19.37 -10.60 2.11
C VAL A 20 -20.67 -10.63 2.89
N MET A 21 -20.55 -10.47 4.21
CA MET A 21 -21.69 -10.33 5.11
C MET A 21 -21.51 -9.08 5.96
N ARG A 22 -22.55 -8.24 6.03
CA ARG A 22 -22.55 -7.05 6.89
C ARG A 22 -22.51 -7.47 8.36
N LEU A 23 -21.94 -6.63 9.23
CA LEU A 23 -22.00 -6.85 10.68
C LEU A 23 -23.46 -6.89 11.14
N GLY A 24 -23.83 -7.93 11.87
CA GLY A 24 -25.23 -8.19 12.27
C GLY A 24 -26.16 -8.65 11.15
N GLY A 25 -25.69 -8.72 9.90
CA GLY A 25 -26.45 -9.26 8.78
C GLY A 25 -26.51 -10.78 8.81
N GLN A 26 -27.58 -11.35 8.26
CA GLN A 26 -27.79 -12.80 8.12
C GLN A 26 -27.64 -13.27 6.66
N ARG A 27 -27.50 -12.33 5.72
CA ARG A 27 -27.47 -12.62 4.28
C ARG A 27 -26.11 -12.29 3.67
N GLU A 28 -25.61 -13.24 2.90
CA GLU A 28 -24.41 -13.05 2.08
C GLU A 28 -24.71 -12.30 0.80
N THR A 29 -23.77 -11.45 0.41
CA THR A 29 -23.80 -10.70 -0.85
C THR A 29 -22.61 -11.13 -1.69
N LYS A 30 -22.88 -11.61 -2.91
CA LYS A 30 -21.81 -11.89 -3.89
C LYS A 30 -21.15 -10.60 -4.32
N VAL A 31 -19.83 -10.64 -4.43
CA VAL A 31 -19.01 -9.51 -4.87
C VAL A 31 -17.99 -10.00 -5.89
N ASP A 32 -17.74 -9.18 -6.91
CA ASP A 32 -16.63 -9.34 -7.82
C ASP A 32 -15.69 -8.14 -7.62
N VAL A 33 -14.55 -8.39 -6.99
CA VAL A 33 -13.63 -7.34 -6.56
C VAL A 33 -12.19 -7.73 -6.86
N ARG A 34 -11.43 -6.74 -7.34
CA ARG A 34 -9.97 -6.85 -7.42
C ARG A 34 -9.36 -6.36 -6.11
N LEU A 35 -8.66 -7.24 -5.39
CA LEU A 35 -7.95 -6.86 -4.18
C LEU A 35 -6.53 -6.38 -4.51
N VAL A 36 -6.16 -5.22 -3.97
CA VAL A 36 -4.78 -4.73 -3.89
C VAL A 36 -4.44 -4.54 -2.43
N ALA A 37 -3.42 -5.24 -1.94
CA ALA A 37 -2.94 -5.13 -0.57
C ALA A 37 -1.53 -4.51 -0.56
N ALA A 38 -1.27 -3.64 0.41
CA ALA A 38 0.04 -3.05 0.64
C ALA A 38 0.38 -3.14 2.13
N THR A 39 1.65 -3.33 2.44
CA THR A 39 2.12 -3.32 3.83
C THR A 39 3.59 -2.91 3.89
N ASN A 40 3.94 -2.18 4.95
CA ASN A 40 5.32 -1.83 5.30
C ASN A 40 5.96 -2.86 6.24
N ARG A 41 5.26 -3.96 6.57
CA ARG A 41 5.75 -5.02 7.46
C ARG A 41 6.10 -6.26 6.65
N ASP A 42 7.13 -6.97 7.08
CA ASP A 42 7.43 -8.31 6.56
C ASP A 42 6.33 -9.29 7.01
N LEU A 43 5.50 -9.74 6.06
CA LEU A 43 4.44 -10.70 6.33
C LEU A 43 4.96 -12.10 6.60
N ARG A 44 6.09 -12.52 6.02
CA ARG A 44 6.67 -13.83 6.32
C ARG A 44 7.11 -13.90 7.78
N LEU A 45 7.74 -12.84 8.27
CA LEU A 45 8.10 -12.72 9.68
C LEU A 45 6.85 -12.64 10.58
N ALA A 46 5.80 -11.95 10.14
CA ALA A 46 4.54 -11.89 10.88
C ALA A 46 3.83 -13.25 10.96
N VAL A 47 3.90 -14.07 9.91
CA VAL A 47 3.42 -15.46 9.91
C VAL A 47 4.22 -16.30 10.90
N ALA A 48 5.55 -16.24 10.84
CA ALA A 48 6.41 -16.97 11.78
C ALA A 48 6.16 -16.61 13.26
N ARG A 49 5.67 -15.39 13.53
CA ARG A 49 5.32 -14.90 14.87
C ARG A 49 3.85 -15.16 15.26
N GLY A 50 3.06 -15.81 14.41
CA GLY A 50 1.63 -16.06 14.64
C GLY A 50 0.75 -14.79 14.59
N ALA A 51 1.29 -13.65 14.16
CA ALA A 51 0.56 -12.39 14.04
C ALA A 51 -0.19 -12.27 12.70
N PHE A 52 0.09 -13.17 11.75
CA PHE A 52 -0.56 -13.21 10.45
C PHE A 52 -0.82 -14.65 10.04
N ARG A 53 -2.00 -14.93 9.48
CA ARG A 53 -2.34 -16.28 9.04
C ARG A 53 -1.58 -16.64 7.76
N GLU A 54 -1.02 -17.83 7.75
CA GLU A 54 -0.25 -18.36 6.63
C GLU A 54 -1.10 -18.54 5.36
N ASP A 55 -2.33 -19.05 5.51
CA ASP A 55 -3.28 -19.24 4.41
C ASP A 55 -3.65 -17.93 3.70
N LEU A 56 -3.90 -16.86 4.47
CA LEU A 56 -4.13 -15.53 3.94
C LEU A 56 -2.88 -14.98 3.27
N PHE A 57 -1.68 -15.20 3.84
CA PHE A 57 -0.42 -14.76 3.23
C PHE A 57 -0.27 -15.33 1.83
N TYR A 58 -0.43 -16.64 1.66
CA TYR A 58 -0.31 -17.27 0.34
C TYR A 58 -1.40 -16.82 -0.65
N ARG A 59 -2.60 -16.48 -0.17
CA ARG A 59 -3.67 -15.93 -1.04
C ARG A 59 -3.39 -14.51 -1.52
N LEU A 60 -2.70 -13.70 -0.71
CA LEU A 60 -2.32 -12.33 -1.08
C LEU A 60 -1.01 -12.29 -1.90
N ASN A 61 -0.06 -13.16 -1.58
CA ASN A 61 1.29 -13.14 -2.12
C ASN A 61 1.42 -13.87 -3.47
N VAL A 62 0.47 -13.64 -4.38
CA VAL A 62 0.48 -14.24 -5.74
C VAL A 62 1.35 -13.43 -6.70
N ILE A 63 1.15 -12.11 -6.73
CA ILE A 63 1.94 -11.18 -7.55
C ILE A 63 2.55 -10.13 -6.60
N PRO A 64 3.68 -10.43 -5.94
CA PRO A 64 4.32 -9.49 -5.05
C PRO A 64 4.98 -8.37 -5.85
N ILE A 65 4.69 -7.12 -5.47
CA ILE A 65 5.37 -5.93 -5.99
C ILE A 65 6.12 -5.28 -4.84
N THR A 66 7.45 -5.32 -4.90
CA THR A 66 8.30 -4.65 -3.91
C THR A 66 8.55 -3.23 -4.38
N LEU A 67 8.13 -2.24 -3.58
CA LEU A 67 8.40 -0.84 -3.86
C LEU A 67 9.73 -0.45 -3.19
N PRO A 68 10.80 -0.17 -3.97
CA PRO A 68 12.05 0.31 -3.40
C PRO A 68 11.87 1.65 -2.69
N ASN A 69 12.69 1.89 -1.67
CA ASN A 69 12.68 3.17 -0.98
C ASN A 69 13.23 4.27 -1.90
N LEU A 70 12.99 5.55 -1.57
CA LEU A 70 13.41 6.65 -2.44
C LEU A 70 14.95 6.74 -2.60
N ALA A 71 15.73 6.29 -1.61
CA ALA A 71 17.18 6.30 -1.67
C ALA A 71 17.74 5.28 -2.68
N GLU A 72 16.99 4.21 -2.98
CA GLU A 72 17.31 3.22 -4.03
C GLU A 72 16.91 3.70 -5.43
N ARG A 73 16.05 4.72 -5.53
CA ARG A 73 15.57 5.31 -6.79
C ARG A 73 15.76 6.83 -6.83
N ARG A 74 16.97 7.27 -6.45
CA ARG A 74 17.34 8.70 -6.42
C ARG A 74 17.13 9.44 -7.75
N GLY A 75 17.15 8.71 -8.87
CA GLY A 75 16.85 9.25 -10.20
C GLY A 75 15.42 9.79 -10.34
N ASP A 76 14.48 9.33 -9.52
CA ASP A 76 13.08 9.78 -9.55
C ASP A 76 12.88 11.13 -8.82
N ILE A 77 13.85 11.54 -7.98
CA ILE A 77 13.71 12.71 -7.09
C ILE A 77 13.46 14.02 -7.88
N PRO A 78 14.18 14.34 -8.97
CA PRO A 78 13.94 15.57 -9.73
C PRO A 78 12.50 15.68 -10.25
N ASP A 79 11.97 14.61 -10.84
CA ASP A 79 10.62 14.58 -11.41
C ASP A 79 9.54 14.66 -10.33
N LEU A 80 9.74 13.94 -9.21
CA LEU A 80 8.85 14.01 -8.06
C LEU A 80 8.80 15.42 -7.48
N VAL A 81 9.95 16.06 -7.30
CA VAL A 81 10.05 17.42 -6.77
C VAL A 81 9.37 18.43 -7.71
N ALA A 82 9.58 18.32 -9.02
CA ALA A 82 8.91 19.17 -10.00
C ALA A 82 7.38 19.02 -9.92
N SER A 83 6.88 17.78 -9.83
CA SER A 83 5.45 17.51 -9.68
C SER A 83 4.88 18.10 -8.38
N PHE A 84 5.52 17.86 -7.23
CA PHE A 84 5.06 18.39 -5.95
C PHE A 84 5.11 19.92 -5.88
N LEU A 85 6.15 20.54 -6.43
CA LEU A 85 6.26 22.01 -6.47
C LEU A 85 5.16 22.62 -7.32
N SER A 86 4.83 22.01 -8.46
CA SER A 86 3.71 22.43 -9.31
C SER A 86 2.38 22.39 -8.54
N HIS A 87 2.09 21.28 -7.86
CA HIS A 87 0.87 21.15 -7.05
C HIS A 87 0.84 22.16 -5.90
N ALA A 88 1.97 22.37 -5.22
CA ALA A 88 2.07 23.33 -4.12
C ALA A 88 1.88 24.78 -4.60
N ASN A 89 2.47 25.14 -5.74
CA ASN A 89 2.29 26.45 -6.36
C ASN A 89 0.83 26.72 -6.71
N GLN A 90 0.16 25.73 -7.31
CA GLN A 90 -1.26 25.84 -7.64
C GLN A 90 -2.13 26.01 -6.39
N ALA A 91 -1.89 25.20 -5.35
CA ALA A 91 -2.67 25.25 -4.11
C ALA A 91 -2.51 26.57 -3.35
N ASN A 92 -1.33 27.21 -3.43
CA ASN A 92 -1.01 28.42 -2.68
C ASN A 92 -1.05 29.71 -3.52
N GLY A 93 -1.33 29.62 -4.83
CA GLY A 93 -1.28 30.77 -5.74
C GLY A 93 0.12 31.37 -5.88
N THR A 94 1.16 30.56 -5.71
CA THR A 94 2.57 30.98 -5.78
C THR A 94 3.22 30.53 -7.09
N ASN A 95 4.41 31.06 -7.38
CA ASN A 95 5.24 30.62 -8.50
C ASN A 95 6.69 30.44 -8.06
N VAL A 96 6.89 29.57 -7.07
CA VAL A 96 8.21 29.25 -6.53
C VAL A 96 8.91 28.26 -7.45
N SER A 97 10.20 28.46 -7.68
CA SER A 97 11.08 27.53 -8.39
C SER A 97 12.23 27.08 -7.50
N LEU A 98 12.78 25.89 -7.79
CA LEU A 98 13.97 25.39 -7.11
C LEU A 98 15.19 25.59 -8.00
N THR A 99 16.29 26.03 -7.40
CA THR A 99 17.57 26.12 -8.10
C THR A 99 18.13 24.73 -8.39
N GLY A 100 18.95 24.59 -9.44
CA GLY A 100 19.61 23.31 -9.75
C GLY A 100 20.45 22.78 -8.59
N ARG A 101 21.08 23.68 -7.81
CA ARG A 101 21.81 23.30 -6.58
C ARG A 101 20.89 22.73 -5.50
N ALA A 102 19.70 23.30 -5.32
CA ALA A 102 18.72 22.77 -4.36
C ALA A 102 18.25 21.37 -4.77
N VAL A 103 17.98 21.14 -6.05
CA VAL A 103 17.60 19.81 -6.55
C VAL A 103 18.75 18.82 -6.39
N ALA A 104 19.99 19.20 -6.74
CA ALA A 104 21.16 18.34 -6.56
C ALA A 104 21.41 17.98 -5.08
N PHE A 105 21.10 18.88 -4.14
CA PHE A 105 21.19 18.60 -2.71
C PHE A 105 20.19 17.52 -2.26
N LEU A 106 18.98 17.49 -2.82
CA LEU A 106 17.96 16.48 -2.50
C LEU A 106 18.31 15.08 -3.03
N VAL A 107 19.13 15.01 -4.08
CA VAL A 107 19.57 13.75 -4.72
C VAL A 107 20.77 13.13 -3.98
N ARG A 108 21.48 13.91 -3.17
CA ARG A 108 22.70 13.50 -2.41
C ARG A 108 22.38 12.52 -1.27
#